data_AF-A0A0E3RTR3-F1
#
_entry.id   AF-A0A0E3RTR3-F1
#
_cell.length_a   1.000
_cell.length_b   1.000
_cell.length_c   1.000
_cell.angle_alpha   90.00
_cell.angle_beta   90.00
_cell.angle_gamma   90.00
#
_symmetry.space_group_name_H-M   'P 1'
#
loop_
_entity.id
_entity.type
_entity.pdbx_description
1 polymer ?
#
loop_
_entity_poly.entity_id
_entity_poly.type
_entity_poly.pdbx_seq_one_letter_code
_entity_poly.pdbx_strand_id
1 'polypeptide(L)'
;MFWSKDDIVERLSKIPRTLEDISIDIFEGVPPANDLVYKTDLSKEHCIDATSGCRNPQTNISVEQVSIEQELMYPYMDGSASGEFAIPSEQYRFMLPHEILDYNIRKEYRIIQPEELKTKFPIAYNQLMEAKQNSETGKQNLDSADCYRLEDESFLQYIKTPKIIVTSNYRLRASYDVEGKHVFSEGIGVVLGDPTLYHYITAVLNSSIARALPEIWNRENMQSKNQLNSRMLKRFPIEFPKKQITETLISTICRYLIYLNRQKQTARDYSIPGYQKLIDFYRRIADLLILDTYITNDLDPKFLEILAENITASGEEFEYSDDINLLIGLQEIKKNILESASFRECRFNSEFTNILATLKNNGAW
;
A
#
# COMPACT_ATOMS: atom_id res chain seq x y z
N MET A 1 -11.38 30.43 -12.09
CA MET A 1 -9.92 30.73 -12.18
C MET A 1 -9.22 29.53 -12.83
N PHE A 2 -8.13 29.72 -13.57
CA PHE A 2 -7.35 28.58 -14.11
C PHE A 2 -6.18 28.33 -13.16
N TRP A 3 -6.16 27.15 -12.52
CA TRP A 3 -5.12 26.71 -11.62
C TRP A 3 -3.92 26.19 -12.41
N SER A 4 -2.80 26.89 -12.30
CA SER A 4 -1.52 26.43 -12.81
C SER A 4 -0.91 25.36 -11.91
N LYS A 5 0.14 24.67 -12.41
CA LYS A 5 0.96 23.75 -11.61
C LYS A 5 1.54 24.46 -10.38
N ASP A 6 2.01 25.70 -10.56
CA ASP A 6 2.64 26.48 -9.49
C ASP A 6 1.65 26.85 -8.40
N ASP A 7 0.43 27.26 -8.76
CA ASP A 7 -0.63 27.61 -7.80
C ASP A 7 -0.99 26.42 -6.90
N ILE A 8 -1.12 25.23 -7.50
CA ILE A 8 -1.45 24.00 -6.76
C ILE A 8 -0.31 23.62 -5.81
N VAL A 9 0.93 23.64 -6.29
CA VAL A 9 2.11 23.30 -5.50
C VAL A 9 2.28 24.28 -4.34
N GLU A 10 2.18 25.59 -4.60
CA GLU A 10 2.27 26.62 -3.57
C GLU A 10 1.16 26.46 -2.52
N ARG A 11 -0.08 26.14 -2.94
CA ARG A 11 -1.19 25.91 -2.02
C ARG A 11 -0.93 24.72 -1.11
N LEU A 12 -0.48 23.60 -1.66
CA LEU A 12 -0.21 22.37 -0.91
C LEU A 12 1.01 22.51 0.02
N SER A 13 2.09 23.18 -0.42
CA SER A 13 3.27 23.45 0.40
C SER A 13 3.02 24.36 1.60
N LYS A 14 1.91 25.13 1.60
CA LYS A 14 1.52 25.99 2.74
C LYS A 14 0.70 25.27 3.80
N ILE A 15 0.33 24.01 3.59
CA ILE A 15 -0.39 23.22 4.60
C ILE A 15 0.60 22.90 5.73
N PRO A 16 0.34 23.35 6.98
CA PRO A 16 1.34 23.29 8.04
C PRO A 16 1.52 21.89 8.63
N ARG A 17 0.45 21.08 8.62
CA ARG A 17 0.47 19.72 9.17
C ARG A 17 0.99 18.76 8.11
N THR A 18 1.87 17.85 8.53
CA THR A 18 2.41 16.81 7.66
C THR A 18 2.06 15.41 8.15
N LEU A 19 2.42 14.40 7.36
CA LEU A 19 2.26 13.00 7.73
C LEU A 19 3.08 12.66 8.98
N GLU A 20 4.27 13.24 9.14
CA GLU A 20 5.08 13.08 10.36
C GLU A 20 4.33 13.49 11.63
N ASP A 21 3.51 14.56 11.59
CA ASP A 21 2.79 15.05 12.76
C ASP A 21 1.69 14.09 13.27
N ILE A 22 1.23 13.17 12.42
CA ILE A 22 0.16 12.21 12.74
C ILE A 22 0.66 10.76 12.81
N SER A 23 1.94 10.55 12.55
CA SER A 23 2.59 9.23 12.53
C SER A 23 3.34 8.96 13.82
N ILE A 24 3.30 7.70 14.25
CA ILE A 24 4.23 7.18 15.26
C ILE A 24 5.62 7.03 14.64
N ASP A 25 5.67 6.49 13.43
CA ASP A 25 6.91 6.42 12.66
C ASP A 25 6.67 6.28 11.15
N ILE A 26 7.69 6.67 10.39
CA ILE A 26 7.77 6.55 8.93
C ILE A 26 9.15 5.99 8.60
N PHE A 27 9.21 4.74 8.16
CA PHE A 27 10.43 3.94 8.05
C PHE A 27 10.57 3.27 6.69
N GLU A 28 11.79 2.86 6.36
CA GLU A 28 12.10 2.22 5.08
C GLU A 28 11.92 0.70 5.15
N GLY A 29 11.52 0.10 4.04
CA GLY A 29 11.41 -1.34 3.91
C GLY A 29 12.77 -2.04 3.96
N VAL A 30 12.76 -3.37 3.83
CA VAL A 30 14.00 -4.14 3.75
C VAL A 30 14.72 -3.84 2.43
N PRO A 31 16.07 -3.87 2.39
CA PRO A 31 16.80 -3.88 1.14
C PRO A 31 16.33 -5.06 0.26
N PRO A 32 16.33 -4.92 -1.08
CA PRO A 32 16.02 -6.03 -1.96
C PRO A 32 17.08 -7.14 -1.81
N ALA A 33 16.76 -8.16 -1.02
CA ALA A 33 17.64 -9.28 -0.73
C ALA A 33 17.13 -10.55 -1.42
N ASN A 34 17.92 -11.11 -2.33
CA ASN A 34 17.53 -12.31 -3.09
C ASN A 34 17.53 -13.58 -2.23
N ASP A 35 18.38 -13.64 -1.21
CA ASP A 35 18.68 -14.89 -0.48
C ASP A 35 17.65 -15.22 0.61
N LEU A 36 16.82 -14.24 1.00
CA LEU A 36 15.77 -14.39 2.02
C LEU A 36 14.36 -14.42 1.42
N VAL A 37 14.24 -14.23 0.11
CA VAL A 37 12.96 -14.20 -0.61
C VAL A 37 12.73 -15.55 -1.29
N TYR A 38 11.66 -16.22 -0.90
CA TYR A 38 11.27 -17.51 -1.43
C TYR A 38 9.98 -17.40 -2.22
N LYS A 39 9.92 -18.03 -3.40
CA LYS A 39 8.68 -18.12 -4.16
C LYS A 39 7.77 -19.16 -3.53
N THR A 40 6.52 -18.80 -3.35
CA THR A 40 5.49 -19.75 -2.92
C THR A 40 5.02 -20.47 -4.18
N ASP A 41 5.28 -21.78 -4.29
CA ASP A 41 4.66 -22.60 -5.32
C ASP A 41 3.17 -22.71 -5.01
N LEU A 42 2.39 -21.75 -5.50
CA LEU A 42 0.96 -21.95 -5.65
C LEU A 42 0.79 -23.11 -6.61
N SER A 43 0.34 -24.25 -6.13
CA SER A 43 -0.08 -25.39 -6.94
C SER A 43 -1.18 -24.93 -7.91
N LYS A 44 -0.79 -24.41 -9.06
CA LYS A 44 -1.63 -24.26 -10.24
C LYS A 44 -1.25 -25.38 -11.18
N GLU A 45 -2.04 -26.44 -11.13
CA GLU A 45 -2.24 -27.26 -12.31
C GLU A 45 -2.56 -26.31 -13.49
N HIS A 46 -1.72 -26.39 -14.53
CA HIS A 46 -1.87 -25.79 -15.85
C HIS A 46 -1.54 -24.28 -15.95
N CYS A 47 -0.34 -23.98 -16.46
CA CYS A 47 -0.19 -23.45 -17.82
C CYS A 47 1.30 -23.25 -18.17
N ILE A 48 1.63 -23.70 -19.38
CA ILE A 48 2.94 -23.58 -20.04
C ILE A 48 3.05 -22.17 -20.66
N ASP A 49 4.27 -21.64 -20.64
CA ASP A 49 4.79 -20.46 -21.35
C ASP A 49 4.34 -19.05 -20.89
N ALA A 50 5.24 -18.33 -20.22
CA ALA A 50 5.80 -17.08 -20.74
C ALA A 50 6.98 -16.58 -19.89
N THR A 51 8.07 -16.28 -20.59
CA THR A 51 9.35 -15.75 -20.17
C THR A 51 9.27 -14.27 -19.74
N SER A 52 9.76 -13.94 -18.55
CA SER A 52 10.60 -12.75 -18.33
C SER A 52 11.28 -12.77 -16.96
N GLY A 53 12.61 -12.64 -16.97
CA GLY A 53 13.33 -11.79 -16.01
C GLY A 53 13.53 -12.22 -14.56
N CYS A 54 13.46 -13.50 -14.20
CA CYS A 54 14.07 -13.99 -12.96
C CYS A 54 14.99 -15.15 -13.30
N ARG A 55 16.29 -14.97 -13.05
CA ARG A 55 17.30 -15.99 -13.31
C ARG A 55 17.17 -17.05 -12.22
N ASN A 56 16.34 -18.07 -12.48
CA ASN A 56 16.32 -19.31 -11.69
C ASN A 56 17.74 -19.89 -11.60
N PRO A 57 18.24 -20.23 -10.41
CA PRO A 57 18.97 -21.47 -10.24
C PRO A 57 17.94 -22.60 -10.18
N GLN A 58 18.07 -23.55 -11.10
CA GLN A 58 17.34 -24.79 -11.07
C GLN A 58 17.73 -25.58 -9.82
N THR A 59 16.79 -25.76 -8.90
CA THR A 59 16.68 -26.98 -8.11
C THR A 59 15.21 -27.33 -8.03
N ASN A 60 14.88 -28.54 -8.49
CA ASN A 60 13.56 -29.12 -8.33
C ASN A 60 13.25 -29.21 -6.83
N ILE A 61 12.57 -28.22 -6.28
CA ILE A 61 11.96 -28.34 -4.96
C ILE A 61 10.66 -29.09 -5.20
N SER A 62 10.73 -30.42 -5.09
CA SER A 62 9.56 -31.29 -5.13
C SER A 62 8.58 -30.89 -4.03
N VAL A 63 7.30 -30.92 -4.37
CA VAL A 63 6.09 -30.51 -3.64
C VAL A 63 5.86 -31.23 -2.28
N GLU A 64 6.87 -31.91 -1.71
CA GLU A 64 6.78 -32.67 -0.45
C GLU A 64 7.44 -32.01 0.78
N GLN A 65 8.01 -30.80 0.67
CA GLN A 65 8.58 -30.06 1.82
C GLN A 65 7.63 -29.01 2.44
N VAL A 66 6.31 -29.18 2.28
CA VAL A 66 5.28 -28.27 2.83
C VAL A 66 5.04 -28.53 4.34
N SER A 67 6.12 -28.50 5.12
CA SER A 67 6.12 -28.24 6.57
C SER A 67 7.14 -27.16 6.89
N ILE A 68 7.16 -26.10 6.06
CA ILE A 68 8.06 -24.96 6.23
C ILE A 68 7.69 -24.28 7.55
N GLU A 69 8.71 -23.92 8.31
CA GLU A 69 8.64 -23.24 9.60
C GLU A 69 7.94 -21.88 9.45
N GLN A 70 6.60 -21.90 9.40
CA GLN A 70 5.74 -20.77 9.06
C GLN A 70 5.97 -19.57 10.00
N GLU A 71 6.45 -19.83 11.21
CA GLU A 71 6.80 -18.82 12.21
C GLU A 71 7.86 -17.84 11.70
N LEU A 72 8.75 -18.28 10.81
CA LEU A 72 9.80 -17.47 10.21
C LEU A 72 9.39 -16.89 8.84
N MET A 73 8.24 -17.27 8.28
CA MET A 73 7.84 -16.92 6.92
C MET A 73 6.79 -15.83 6.90
N TYR A 74 7.16 -14.67 6.38
CA TYR A 74 6.27 -13.52 6.28
C TYR A 74 5.89 -13.23 4.83
N PRO A 75 4.67 -12.75 4.54
CA PRO A 75 4.31 -12.24 3.21
C PRO A 75 5.34 -11.21 2.71
N TYR A 76 5.78 -11.33 1.46
CA TYR A 76 6.72 -10.39 0.86
C TYR A 76 6.10 -9.62 -0.31
N MET A 77 6.22 -8.29 -0.26
CA MET A 77 5.86 -7.37 -1.32
C MET A 77 7.13 -6.80 -1.95
N ASP A 78 7.46 -7.29 -3.14
CA ASP A 78 8.53 -6.72 -3.93
C ASP A 78 8.19 -5.28 -4.36
N GLY A 79 9.20 -4.42 -4.45
CA GLY A 79 9.05 -3.04 -4.92
C GLY A 79 8.31 -2.96 -6.25
N SER A 80 8.52 -3.93 -7.17
CA SER A 80 7.83 -4.00 -8.46
C SER A 80 6.32 -4.27 -8.36
N ALA A 81 5.88 -4.97 -7.30
CA ALA A 81 4.50 -5.38 -7.04
C ALA A 81 3.69 -4.23 -6.39
N SER A 82 3.53 -3.13 -7.12
CA SER A 82 2.86 -1.93 -6.60
C SER A 82 1.33 -2.06 -6.54
N GLY A 83 0.81 -2.31 -5.33
CA GLY A 83 -0.63 -2.28 -5.02
C GLY A 83 -1.17 -0.85 -4.91
N GLU A 84 -2.42 -0.63 -5.36
CA GLU A 84 -3.19 0.60 -5.12
C GLU A 84 -4.29 0.21 -4.12
N PHE A 85 -4.39 0.91 -2.98
CA PHE A 85 -5.30 0.66 -1.85
C PHE A 85 -5.11 -0.68 -1.10
N ALA A 86 -4.94 -1.78 -1.81
CA ALA A 86 -4.76 -3.12 -1.24
C ALA A 86 -3.40 -3.71 -1.63
N ILE A 87 -2.91 -4.64 -0.82
CA ILE A 87 -1.69 -5.40 -1.12
C ILE A 87 -2.05 -6.47 -2.15
N PRO A 88 -1.26 -6.61 -3.24
CA PRO A 88 -1.53 -7.63 -4.25
C PRO A 88 -1.37 -9.04 -3.68
N SER A 89 -2.06 -10.01 -4.29
CA SER A 89 -1.98 -11.42 -3.90
C SER A 89 -0.54 -11.94 -3.91
N GLU A 90 -0.16 -12.60 -2.81
CA GLU A 90 1.21 -13.02 -2.51
C GLU A 90 1.71 -14.10 -3.48
N GLN A 91 2.91 -13.90 -4.03
CA GLN A 91 3.68 -14.95 -4.71
C GLN A 91 4.97 -15.29 -3.96
N TYR A 92 5.37 -14.46 -2.99
CA TYR A 92 6.67 -14.55 -2.34
C TYR A 92 6.53 -14.46 -0.82
N ARG A 93 7.43 -15.16 -0.12
CA ARG A 93 7.61 -15.14 1.33
C ARG A 93 9.01 -14.64 1.65
N PHE A 94 9.13 -13.86 2.71
CA PHE A 94 10.40 -13.41 3.27
C PHE A 94 10.70 -14.23 4.52
N MET A 95 11.86 -14.87 4.55
CA MET A 95 12.35 -15.56 5.74
C MET A 95 12.97 -14.56 6.70
N LEU A 96 12.43 -14.52 7.91
CA LEU A 96 12.87 -13.62 8.94
C LEU A 96 13.28 -14.42 10.20
N PRO A 97 14.58 -14.72 10.39
CA PRO A 97 15.10 -15.47 11.54
C PRO A 97 15.20 -14.60 12.80
N HIS A 98 14.10 -13.94 13.16
CA HIS A 98 14.00 -13.03 14.29
C HIS A 98 12.81 -13.43 15.17
N GLU A 99 13.01 -13.31 16.47
CA GLU A 99 11.97 -13.49 17.48
C GLU A 99 11.49 -12.12 17.96
N ILE A 100 10.18 -11.90 17.92
CA ILE A 100 9.53 -10.70 18.46
C ILE A 100 9.30 -10.95 19.95
N LEU A 101 9.85 -10.09 20.80
CA LEU A 101 9.85 -10.27 22.26
C LEU A 101 8.65 -9.61 22.94
N ASP A 102 8.07 -8.57 22.31
CA ASP A 102 7.04 -7.72 22.92
C ASP A 102 5.94 -7.34 21.91
N TYR A 103 4.77 -6.97 22.43
CA TYR A 103 3.56 -6.59 21.71
C TYR A 103 3.27 -5.08 21.75
N ASN A 104 4.22 -4.27 22.23
CA ASN A 104 4.16 -2.82 22.05
C ASN A 104 4.12 -2.43 20.56
N ILE A 105 3.67 -1.21 20.25
CA ILE A 105 3.61 -0.71 18.85
C ILE A 105 5.00 -0.75 18.21
N ARG A 106 6.01 -0.32 18.98
CA ARG A 106 7.43 -0.43 18.66
C ARG A 106 7.97 -1.68 19.34
N LYS A 107 8.19 -2.72 18.56
CA LYS A 107 8.53 -4.05 19.06
C LYS A 107 10.00 -4.21 19.36
N GLU A 108 10.30 -4.87 20.46
CA GLU A 108 11.61 -5.42 20.73
C GLU A 108 11.77 -6.76 20.00
N TYR A 109 12.96 -7.02 19.47
CA TYR A 109 13.26 -8.25 18.75
C TYR A 109 14.64 -8.78 19.10
N ARG A 110 14.83 -10.08 18.89
CA ARG A 110 16.11 -10.78 19.03
C ARG A 110 16.39 -11.58 17.77
N ILE A 111 17.61 -11.51 17.27
CA ILE A 111 18.06 -12.38 16.18
C ILE A 111 18.28 -13.79 16.75
N ILE A 112 17.67 -14.79 16.10
CA ILE A 112 17.84 -16.19 16.48
C ILE A 112 19.28 -16.59 16.15
N GLN A 113 20.01 -17.16 17.11
CA GLN A 113 21.41 -17.57 16.89
C GLN A 113 21.49 -18.84 16.02
N PRO A 114 22.58 -19.05 15.25
CA PRO A 114 22.70 -20.19 14.34
C PRO A 114 22.42 -21.55 15.00
N GLU A 115 22.84 -21.73 16.25
CA GLU A 115 22.69 -23.01 16.96
C GLU A 115 21.24 -23.26 17.39
N GLU A 116 20.57 -22.18 17.78
CA GLU A 116 19.14 -22.18 18.09
C GLU A 116 18.33 -22.40 16.80
N LEU A 117 18.71 -21.73 15.70
CA LEU A 117 18.10 -21.89 14.39
C LEU A 117 18.25 -23.33 13.89
N LYS A 118 19.46 -23.92 13.96
CA LYS A 118 19.71 -25.31 13.57
C LYS A 118 18.88 -26.32 14.35
N THR A 119 18.58 -26.02 15.62
CA THR A 119 17.86 -26.94 16.51
C THR A 119 16.34 -26.80 16.36
N LYS A 120 15.83 -25.56 16.37
CA LYS A 120 14.39 -25.26 16.33
C LYS A 120 13.84 -25.16 14.90
N PHE A 121 14.67 -24.69 13.99
CA PHE A 121 14.32 -24.33 12.62
C PHE A 121 15.32 -24.93 11.59
N PRO A 122 15.51 -26.27 11.58
CA PRO A 122 16.53 -26.92 10.76
C PRO A 122 16.35 -26.67 9.25
N ILE A 123 15.13 -26.43 8.77
CA ILE A 123 14.89 -26.19 7.34
C ILE A 123 15.40 -24.80 6.96
N ALA A 124 15.01 -23.76 7.71
CA ALA A 124 15.51 -22.40 7.51
C ALA A 124 17.04 -22.33 7.61
N TYR A 125 17.63 -23.03 8.59
CA TYR A 125 19.09 -23.10 8.74
C TYR A 125 19.78 -23.68 7.49
N ASN A 126 19.27 -24.78 6.94
CA ASN A 126 19.84 -25.40 5.75
C ASN A 126 19.74 -24.49 4.52
N GLN A 127 18.63 -23.76 4.37
CA GLN A 127 18.44 -22.81 3.28
C GLN A 127 19.42 -21.64 3.34
N LEU A 128 19.65 -21.07 4.53
CA LEU A 128 20.68 -20.03 4.72
C LEU A 128 22.09 -20.54 4.42
N MET A 129 22.40 -21.79 4.80
CA MET A 129 23.67 -22.44 4.49
C MET A 129 23.86 -22.61 2.97
N GLU A 130 22.81 -22.99 2.24
CA GLU A 130 22.85 -23.11 0.77
C GLU A 130 23.05 -21.75 0.09
N ALA A 131 22.33 -20.71 0.53
CA ALA A 131 22.50 -19.36 0.01
C ALA A 131 23.93 -18.84 0.20
N LYS A 132 24.50 -19.02 1.39
CA LYS A 132 25.89 -18.64 1.70
C LYS A 132 26.92 -19.40 0.85
N GLN A 133 26.69 -20.69 0.59
CA GLN A 133 27.56 -21.50 -0.29
C GLN A 133 27.52 -21.03 -1.76
N ASN A 134 26.43 -20.41 -2.18
CA ASN A 134 26.30 -19.86 -3.53
C ASN A 134 26.93 -18.47 -3.66
N SER A 135 27.04 -17.71 -2.56
CA SER A 135 27.67 -16.38 -2.54
C SER A 135 29.19 -16.42 -2.29
N GLU A 136 29.70 -17.43 -1.57
CA GLU A 136 31.12 -17.56 -1.22
C GLU A 136 31.76 -18.85 -1.75
N THR A 137 33.00 -18.76 -2.24
CA THR A 137 33.82 -19.93 -2.64
C THR A 137 34.39 -20.64 -1.41
N GLY A 138 33.53 -21.23 -0.57
CA GLY A 138 33.98 -22.02 0.58
C GLY A 138 32.85 -22.55 1.46
N LYS A 139 32.98 -23.81 1.90
CA LYS A 139 32.10 -24.40 2.93
C LYS A 139 32.45 -23.81 4.30
N GLN A 140 31.96 -22.62 4.61
CA GLN A 140 31.97 -22.08 5.97
C GLN A 140 30.59 -22.28 6.61
N ASN A 141 30.57 -22.63 7.89
CA ASN A 141 29.33 -22.71 8.66
C ASN A 141 28.75 -21.29 8.87
N LEU A 142 27.49 -21.22 9.32
CA LEU A 142 26.91 -19.98 9.84
C LEU A 142 27.51 -19.73 11.23
N ASP A 143 28.73 -19.18 11.27
CA ASP A 143 29.47 -18.98 12.52
C ASP A 143 28.92 -17.81 13.36
N SER A 144 28.11 -16.93 12.78
CA SER A 144 27.46 -15.80 13.44
C SER A 144 26.10 -15.49 12.81
N ALA A 145 25.19 -14.96 13.62
CA ALA A 145 23.92 -14.39 13.17
C ALA A 145 24.10 -13.19 12.24
N ASP A 146 25.28 -12.55 12.24
CA ASP A 146 25.61 -11.45 11.32
C ASP A 146 25.53 -11.87 9.83
N CYS A 147 25.63 -13.17 9.53
CA CYS A 147 25.55 -13.69 8.16
C CYS A 147 24.18 -13.48 7.50
N TYR A 148 23.12 -13.27 8.28
CA TYR A 148 21.75 -13.07 7.80
C TYR A 148 21.07 -11.88 8.48
N ARG A 149 21.87 -11.01 9.10
CA ARG A 149 21.39 -9.79 9.71
C ARG A 149 21.06 -8.76 8.64
N LEU A 150 19.95 -8.04 8.81
CA LEU A 150 19.57 -6.96 7.91
C LEU A 150 20.39 -5.70 8.21
N GLU A 151 20.76 -4.94 7.17
CA GLU A 151 21.50 -3.68 7.34
C GLU A 151 20.65 -2.62 8.07
N ASP A 152 19.34 -2.58 7.76
CA ASP A 152 18.35 -1.78 8.48
C ASP A 152 17.28 -2.71 9.06
N GLU A 153 17.13 -2.62 10.38
CA GLU A 153 16.21 -3.41 11.19
C GLU A 153 15.03 -2.56 11.71
N SER A 154 14.89 -1.32 11.26
CA SER A 154 13.81 -0.40 11.66
C SER A 154 12.42 -1.00 11.40
N PHE A 155 12.24 -1.65 10.25
CA PHE A 155 11.02 -2.37 9.88
C PHE A 155 10.59 -3.44 10.90
N LEU A 156 11.55 -4.13 11.56
CA LEU A 156 11.24 -5.21 12.51
C LEU A 156 10.44 -4.73 13.71
N GLN A 157 10.59 -3.45 14.06
CA GLN A 157 9.87 -2.83 15.16
C GLN A 157 8.36 -2.72 14.87
N TYR A 158 7.94 -2.87 13.62
CA TYR A 158 6.57 -2.65 13.16
C TYR A 158 5.95 -3.86 12.47
N ILE A 159 6.60 -5.02 12.51
CA ILE A 159 6.00 -6.28 12.05
C ILE A 159 4.78 -6.61 12.91
N LYS A 160 3.67 -7.09 12.35
CA LYS A 160 2.39 -7.32 13.07
C LYS A 160 1.78 -6.04 13.68
N THR A 161 2.15 -4.87 13.17
CA THR A 161 1.54 -3.58 13.52
C THR A 161 0.87 -3.03 12.26
N PRO A 162 -0.41 -2.62 12.30
CA PRO A 162 -1.09 -2.04 11.14
C PRO A 162 -0.25 -0.91 10.54
N LYS A 163 -0.12 -0.89 9.21
CA LYS A 163 0.74 0.08 8.53
C LYS A 163 0.29 0.34 7.11
N ILE A 164 0.57 1.53 6.59
CA ILE A 164 0.42 1.84 5.17
C ILE A 164 1.78 1.62 4.50
N ILE A 165 1.80 0.87 3.41
CA ILE A 165 2.99 0.65 2.59
C ILE A 165 2.89 1.54 1.36
N VAL A 166 3.86 2.44 1.18
CA VAL A 166 3.93 3.38 0.06
C VAL A 166 5.08 3.00 -0.87
N THR A 167 4.77 2.80 -2.15
CA THR A 167 5.76 2.48 -3.20
C THR A 167 5.75 3.52 -4.31
N SER A 168 6.83 3.62 -5.08
CA SER A 168 6.97 4.62 -6.16
C SER A 168 7.63 4.05 -7.42
N ASN A 169 6.84 3.39 -8.27
CA ASN A 169 7.33 2.80 -9.55
C ASN A 169 7.07 3.68 -10.78
N TYR A 170 6.37 4.81 -10.61
CA TYR A 170 6.08 5.86 -11.60
C TYR A 170 5.22 6.96 -10.96
N ARG A 171 4.41 6.57 -9.98
CA ARG A 171 3.62 7.44 -9.09
C ARG A 171 3.58 6.80 -7.72
N LEU A 172 3.32 7.61 -6.70
CA LEU A 172 3.01 7.13 -5.37
C LEU A 172 1.78 6.23 -5.41
N ARG A 173 1.89 5.07 -4.78
CA ARG A 173 0.77 4.18 -4.48
C ARG A 173 0.87 3.74 -3.03
N ALA A 174 -0.27 3.72 -2.36
CA ALA A 174 -0.35 3.32 -0.97
C ALA A 174 -1.29 2.13 -0.80
N SER A 175 -0.87 1.15 -0.02
CA SER A 175 -1.68 -0.02 0.34
C SER A 175 -1.76 -0.16 1.84
N TYR A 176 -2.94 -0.48 2.37
CA TYR A 176 -3.14 -0.66 3.81
C TYR A 176 -2.91 -2.12 4.23
N ASP A 177 -1.87 -2.35 5.04
CA ASP A 177 -1.56 -3.61 5.70
C ASP A 177 -2.20 -3.65 7.09
N VAL A 178 -3.47 -4.07 7.17
CA VAL A 178 -4.22 -4.11 8.45
C VAL A 178 -3.59 -5.05 9.48
N GLU A 179 -3.10 -6.20 9.03
CA GLU A 179 -2.47 -7.19 9.93
C GLU A 179 -1.02 -6.83 10.27
N GLY A 180 -0.41 -5.94 9.48
CA GLY A 180 0.98 -5.54 9.67
C GLY A 180 2.01 -6.62 9.34
N LYS A 181 1.61 -7.74 8.73
CA LYS A 181 2.49 -8.91 8.52
C LYS A 181 3.40 -8.79 7.31
N HIS A 182 3.13 -7.87 6.39
CA HIS A 182 3.87 -7.78 5.15
C HIS A 182 5.26 -7.18 5.36
N VAL A 183 6.25 -7.87 4.83
CA VAL A 183 7.61 -7.36 4.58
C VAL A 183 7.61 -6.78 3.18
N PHE A 184 8.26 -5.64 2.99
CA PHE A 184 8.28 -4.95 1.71
C PHE A 184 9.66 -4.38 1.44
N SER A 185 10.04 -4.33 0.17
CA SER A 185 11.26 -3.68 -0.31
C SER A 185 10.96 -2.44 -1.14
N GLU A 186 11.95 -1.53 -1.24
CA GLU A 186 11.89 -0.31 -2.04
C GLU A 186 10.63 0.57 -1.79
N GLY A 187 10.08 0.47 -0.58
CA GLY A 187 8.89 1.20 -0.14
C GLY A 187 9.08 1.81 1.23
N ILE A 188 8.07 2.58 1.68
CA ILE A 188 8.04 3.23 2.98
C ILE A 188 6.84 2.72 3.77
N GLY A 189 7.08 2.31 5.01
CA GLY A 189 6.05 2.01 5.99
C GLY A 189 5.64 3.25 6.76
N VAL A 190 4.33 3.43 6.95
CA VAL A 190 3.75 4.51 7.75
C VAL A 190 2.87 3.90 8.84
N VAL A 191 3.23 4.16 10.10
CA VAL A 191 2.44 3.77 11.27
C VAL A 191 1.82 5.03 11.85
N LEU A 192 0.49 5.07 11.92
CA LEU A 192 -0.27 6.23 12.40
C LEU A 192 -0.43 6.19 13.92
N GLY A 193 -0.47 7.37 14.54
CA GLY A 193 -0.78 7.55 15.96
C GLY A 193 -2.24 7.23 16.32
N ASP A 194 -3.14 7.43 15.35
CA ASP A 194 -4.56 7.16 15.48
C ASP A 194 -4.99 6.08 14.47
N PRO A 195 -5.38 4.87 14.93
CA PRO A 195 -5.85 3.80 14.06
C PRO A 195 -7.09 4.15 13.24
N THR A 196 -7.93 5.10 13.66
CA THR A 196 -9.14 5.43 12.90
C THR A 196 -8.84 6.17 11.59
N LEU A 197 -7.60 6.63 11.42
CA LEU A 197 -7.17 7.42 10.27
C LEU A 197 -6.61 6.60 9.10
N TYR A 198 -6.36 5.29 9.28
CA TYR A 198 -5.70 4.48 8.26
C TYR A 198 -6.40 4.53 6.90
N HIS A 199 -7.73 4.43 6.87
CA HIS A 199 -8.49 4.50 5.61
C HIS A 199 -8.46 5.89 5.00
N TYR A 200 -8.62 6.94 5.80
CA TYR A 200 -8.55 8.33 5.32
C TYR A 200 -7.18 8.62 4.68
N ILE A 201 -6.10 8.32 5.40
CA ILE A 201 -4.73 8.58 4.94
C ILE A 201 -4.38 7.71 3.73
N THR A 202 -4.82 6.45 3.69
CA THR A 202 -4.62 5.60 2.50
C THR A 202 -5.31 6.21 1.27
N ALA A 203 -6.52 6.79 1.41
CA ALA A 203 -7.19 7.48 0.32
C ALA A 203 -6.44 8.73 -0.13
N VAL A 204 -5.99 9.55 0.82
CA VAL A 204 -5.20 10.76 0.56
C VAL A 204 -3.91 10.44 -0.19
N LEU A 205 -3.16 9.42 0.23
CA LEU A 205 -1.91 9.01 -0.41
C LEU A 205 -2.09 8.47 -1.84
N ASN A 206 -3.26 7.91 -2.17
CA ASN A 206 -3.61 7.45 -3.52
C ASN A 206 -4.33 8.51 -4.38
N SER A 207 -4.62 9.68 -3.81
CA SER A 207 -5.42 10.70 -4.48
C SER A 207 -4.62 11.51 -5.51
N SER A 208 -5.34 12.30 -6.30
CA SER A 208 -4.73 13.19 -7.30
C SER A 208 -3.75 14.21 -6.73
N ILE A 209 -3.91 14.67 -5.48
CA ILE A 209 -2.98 15.65 -4.87
C ILE A 209 -1.58 15.07 -4.65
N ALA A 210 -1.46 13.75 -4.46
CA ALA A 210 -0.17 13.09 -4.29
C ALA A 210 0.72 13.23 -5.55
N ARG A 211 0.14 13.58 -6.70
CA ARG A 211 0.88 13.82 -7.95
C ARG A 211 1.64 15.14 -7.96
N ALA A 212 1.29 16.08 -7.08
CA ALA A 212 2.02 17.34 -6.95
C ALA A 212 3.31 17.20 -6.13
N LEU A 213 3.48 16.08 -5.41
CA LEU A 213 4.58 15.92 -4.45
C LEU A 213 5.98 15.88 -5.04
N PRO A 214 6.23 15.22 -6.18
CA PRO A 214 7.55 15.29 -6.81
C PRO A 214 8.02 16.74 -7.01
N GLU A 215 7.11 17.64 -7.38
CA GLU A 215 7.42 19.06 -7.57
C GLU A 215 7.64 19.80 -6.24
N ILE A 216 6.82 19.52 -5.22
CA ILE A 216 7.02 20.06 -3.85
C ILE A 216 8.42 19.69 -3.34
N TRP A 217 8.77 18.40 -3.43
CA TRP A 217 10.06 17.89 -2.99
C TRP A 217 11.24 18.44 -3.80
N ASN A 218 11.06 18.67 -5.09
CA ASN A 218 12.07 19.28 -5.94
C ASN A 218 12.36 20.72 -5.51
N ARG A 219 11.32 21.53 -5.24
CA ARG A 219 11.48 22.91 -4.73
C ARG A 219 12.17 22.98 -3.38
N GLU A 220 11.97 21.95 -2.56
CA GLU A 220 12.59 21.81 -1.25
C GLU A 220 13.99 21.15 -1.29
N ASN A 221 14.54 20.86 -2.48
CA ASN A 221 15.81 20.17 -2.68
C ASN A 221 15.90 18.79 -1.99
N MET A 222 14.78 18.07 -1.86
CA MET A 222 14.72 16.77 -1.20
C MET A 222 15.02 15.58 -2.13
N GLN A 223 14.96 15.78 -3.45
CA GLN A 223 15.28 14.76 -4.44
C GLN A 223 16.78 14.72 -4.72
N SER A 224 17.50 13.76 -4.15
CA SER A 224 18.94 13.55 -4.46
C SER A 224 19.21 12.34 -5.35
N LYS A 225 18.28 11.37 -5.38
CA LYS A 225 18.28 10.15 -6.19
C LYS A 225 16.81 9.84 -6.45
N ASN A 226 16.42 9.38 -7.64
CA ASN A 226 15.02 9.17 -8.07
C ASN A 226 14.25 8.08 -7.29
N GLN A 227 14.57 7.85 -6.02
CA GLN A 227 13.98 6.87 -5.13
C GLN A 227 13.27 7.58 -3.97
N LEU A 228 12.08 7.09 -3.67
CA LEU A 228 11.28 7.52 -2.54
C LEU A 228 12.00 7.14 -1.22
N ASN A 229 12.14 8.08 -0.29
CA ASN A 229 12.73 7.84 1.04
C ASN A 229 11.87 8.40 2.17
N SER A 230 12.09 7.89 3.39
CA SER A 230 11.30 8.23 4.58
C SER A 230 11.19 9.74 4.83
N ARG A 231 12.27 10.50 4.61
CA ARG A 231 12.31 11.97 4.82
C ARG A 231 11.38 12.72 3.88
N MET A 232 11.26 12.27 2.64
CA MET A 232 10.35 12.87 1.67
C MET A 232 8.89 12.65 2.07
N LEU A 233 8.53 11.42 2.50
CA LEU A 233 7.15 11.09 2.85
C LEU A 233 6.71 11.74 4.17
N LYS A 234 7.62 11.95 5.13
CA LYS A 234 7.38 12.74 6.36
C LYS A 234 6.80 14.13 6.10
N ARG A 235 7.13 14.72 4.94
CA ARG A 235 6.69 16.06 4.53
C ARG A 235 5.41 16.07 3.71
N PHE A 236 4.78 14.92 3.47
CA PHE A 236 3.50 14.86 2.79
C PHE A 236 2.48 15.74 3.56
N PRO A 237 1.85 16.74 2.92
CA PRO A 237 0.91 17.64 3.60
C PRO A 237 -0.40 16.92 3.94
N ILE A 238 -0.88 17.08 5.16
CA ILE A 238 -2.13 16.48 5.64
C ILE A 238 -3.10 17.56 6.11
N GLU A 239 -4.23 17.66 5.42
CA GLU A 239 -5.38 18.49 5.78
C GLU A 239 -6.57 17.56 6.07
N PHE A 240 -7.41 17.90 7.04
CA PHE A 240 -8.64 17.16 7.34
C PHE A 240 -9.86 18.01 6.94
N PRO A 241 -10.96 17.38 6.49
CA PRO A 241 -12.15 18.12 6.14
C PRO A 241 -12.77 18.77 7.38
N LYS A 242 -13.34 19.97 7.20
CA LYS A 242 -14.04 20.69 8.28
C LYS A 242 -15.28 19.95 8.79
N LYS A 243 -15.89 19.12 7.95
CA LYS A 243 -17.09 18.34 8.27
C LYS A 243 -16.71 16.88 8.47
N GLN A 244 -17.02 16.33 9.65
CA GLN A 244 -16.75 14.93 9.98
C GLN A 244 -17.36 13.95 8.97
N ILE A 245 -18.56 14.24 8.45
CA ILE A 245 -19.21 13.40 7.42
C ILE A 245 -18.34 13.22 6.17
N THR A 246 -17.59 14.25 5.76
CA THR A 246 -16.70 14.17 4.59
C THR A 246 -15.55 13.20 4.86
N GLU A 247 -14.98 13.20 6.06
CA GLU A 247 -13.93 12.26 6.46
C GLU A 247 -14.46 10.82 6.49
N THR A 248 -15.65 10.62 7.05
CA THR A 248 -16.33 9.32 7.10
C THR A 248 -16.63 8.80 5.69
N LEU A 249 -17.08 9.67 4.78
CA LEU A 249 -17.31 9.32 3.38
C LEU A 249 -16.01 8.90 2.69
N ILE A 250 -14.94 9.68 2.82
CA ILE A 250 -13.62 9.36 2.23
C ILE A 250 -13.13 8.01 2.76
N SER A 251 -13.20 7.79 4.07
CA SER A 251 -12.79 6.54 4.71
C SER A 251 -13.61 5.35 4.23
N THR A 252 -14.93 5.50 4.13
CA THR A 252 -15.84 4.43 3.65
C THR A 252 -15.59 4.10 2.18
N ILE A 253 -15.37 5.12 1.34
CA ILE A 253 -14.99 4.92 -0.07
C ILE A 253 -13.64 4.23 -0.17
N CYS A 254 -12.68 4.56 0.70
CA CYS A 254 -11.40 3.86 0.76
C CYS A 254 -11.59 2.36 1.04
N ARG A 255 -12.49 2.01 1.97
CA ARG A 255 -12.84 0.62 2.26
C ARG A 255 -13.41 -0.09 1.04
N TYR A 256 -14.33 0.56 0.30
CA TYR A 256 -14.79 0.03 -0.99
C TYR A 256 -13.65 -0.17 -1.99
N LEU A 257 -12.71 0.79 -2.07
CA LEU A 257 -11.56 0.69 -2.96
C LEU A 257 -10.60 -0.42 -2.54
N ILE A 258 -10.38 -0.66 -1.24
CA ILE A 258 -9.59 -1.80 -0.74
C ILE A 258 -10.22 -3.11 -1.21
N TYR A 259 -11.53 -3.30 -0.96
CA TYR A 259 -12.28 -4.48 -1.43
C TYR A 259 -12.12 -4.68 -2.94
N LEU A 260 -12.40 -3.64 -3.73
CA LEU A 260 -12.34 -3.71 -5.18
C LEU A 260 -10.90 -3.95 -5.69
N ASN A 261 -9.87 -3.47 -4.99
CA ASN A 261 -8.50 -3.72 -5.40
C ASN A 261 -8.06 -5.16 -5.08
N ARG A 262 -8.52 -5.74 -3.96
CA ARG A 262 -8.31 -7.16 -3.64
C ARG A 262 -8.96 -8.08 -4.67
N GLN A 263 -10.20 -7.80 -5.06
CA GLN A 263 -10.95 -8.65 -5.99
C GLN A 263 -10.55 -8.48 -7.48
N LYS A 264 -9.50 -7.69 -7.79
CA LYS A 264 -9.04 -7.45 -9.18
C LYS A 264 -8.69 -8.72 -9.94
N GLN A 265 -8.01 -9.68 -9.31
CA GLN A 265 -7.62 -10.92 -9.98
C GLN A 265 -8.85 -11.79 -10.25
N THR A 266 -9.67 -12.03 -9.22
CA THR A 266 -10.95 -12.73 -9.34
C THR A 266 -11.84 -12.13 -10.44
N ALA A 267 -11.99 -10.80 -10.45
CA ALA A 267 -12.80 -10.11 -11.45
C ALA A 267 -12.25 -10.26 -12.89
N ARG A 268 -10.92 -10.37 -13.06
CA ARG A 268 -10.31 -10.68 -14.36
C ARG A 268 -10.58 -12.12 -14.78
N ASP A 269 -10.40 -13.07 -13.87
CA ASP A 269 -10.60 -14.50 -14.14
C ASP A 269 -12.05 -14.80 -14.54
N TYR A 270 -13.02 -14.14 -13.88
CA TYR A 270 -14.44 -14.24 -14.23
C TYR A 270 -14.92 -13.22 -15.27
N SER A 271 -14.02 -12.40 -15.84
CA SER A 271 -14.33 -11.39 -16.87
C SER A 271 -15.51 -10.47 -16.51
N ILE A 272 -15.55 -10.00 -15.26
CA ILE A 272 -16.67 -9.19 -14.76
C ILE A 272 -16.74 -7.85 -15.51
N PRO A 273 -17.83 -7.59 -16.27
CA PRO A 273 -17.93 -6.39 -17.09
C PRO A 273 -18.03 -5.13 -16.23
N GLY A 274 -17.35 -4.06 -16.65
CA GLY A 274 -17.45 -2.76 -15.99
C GLY A 274 -16.72 -2.64 -14.65
N TYR A 275 -15.99 -3.67 -14.21
CA TYR A 275 -15.27 -3.68 -12.93
C TYR A 275 -14.31 -2.48 -12.76
N GLN A 276 -13.48 -2.20 -13.78
CA GLN A 276 -12.59 -1.04 -13.75
C GLN A 276 -13.36 0.29 -13.70
N LYS A 277 -14.53 0.37 -14.36
CA LYS A 277 -15.40 1.56 -14.32
C LYS A 277 -16.04 1.77 -12.95
N LEU A 278 -16.12 0.72 -12.12
CA LEU A 278 -16.59 0.82 -10.74
C LEU A 278 -15.49 1.36 -9.83
N ILE A 279 -14.27 0.82 -9.93
CA ILE A 279 -13.08 1.37 -9.25
C ILE A 279 -12.91 2.85 -9.60
N ASP A 280 -12.94 3.19 -10.89
CA ASP A 280 -12.78 4.55 -11.38
C ASP A 280 -13.86 5.50 -10.84
N PHE A 281 -15.07 5.00 -10.63
CA PHE A 281 -16.18 5.80 -10.08
C PHE A 281 -15.90 6.18 -8.62
N TYR A 282 -15.63 5.20 -7.76
CA TYR A 282 -15.36 5.45 -6.35
C TYR A 282 -14.08 6.28 -6.14
N ARG A 283 -13.04 5.99 -6.92
CA ARG A 283 -11.80 6.80 -6.89
C ARG A 283 -12.07 8.25 -7.26
N ARG A 284 -12.90 8.52 -8.27
CA ARG A 284 -13.25 9.91 -8.64
C ARG A 284 -14.01 10.62 -7.54
N ILE A 285 -14.93 9.94 -6.84
CA ILE A 285 -15.65 10.55 -5.71
C ILE A 285 -14.68 10.87 -4.58
N ALA A 286 -13.80 9.93 -4.19
CA ALA A 286 -12.79 10.17 -3.17
C ALA A 286 -11.86 11.35 -3.57
N ASP A 287 -11.37 11.37 -4.80
CA ASP A 287 -10.55 12.45 -5.33
C ASP A 287 -11.26 13.81 -5.24
N LEU A 288 -12.56 13.89 -5.55
CA LEU A 288 -13.32 15.14 -5.45
C LEU A 288 -13.43 15.63 -4.00
N LEU A 289 -13.75 14.73 -3.06
CA LEU A 289 -13.86 15.06 -1.64
C LEU A 289 -12.51 15.50 -1.04
N ILE A 290 -11.42 14.85 -1.45
CA ILE A 290 -10.06 15.20 -1.02
C ILE A 290 -9.63 16.52 -1.65
N LEU A 291 -9.87 16.75 -2.94
CA LEU A 291 -9.54 18.03 -3.58
C LEU A 291 -10.31 19.20 -2.96
N ASP A 292 -11.58 19.00 -2.63
CA ASP A 292 -12.38 20.01 -1.91
C ASP A 292 -11.74 20.36 -0.56
N THR A 293 -11.28 19.36 0.16
CA THR A 293 -10.62 19.52 1.47
C THR A 293 -9.32 20.33 1.35
N TYR A 294 -8.49 20.05 0.34
CA TYR A 294 -7.15 20.62 0.24
C TYR A 294 -7.09 21.95 -0.51
N ILE A 295 -7.96 22.16 -1.51
CA ILE A 295 -7.82 23.27 -2.46
C ILE A 295 -9.04 24.17 -2.49
N THR A 296 -10.22 23.65 -2.84
CA THR A 296 -11.33 24.50 -3.30
C THR A 296 -12.31 24.89 -2.19
N ASN A 297 -12.67 23.96 -1.29
CA ASN A 297 -13.65 24.16 -0.21
C ASN A 297 -14.97 24.77 -0.72
N ASP A 298 -15.47 24.26 -1.84
CA ASP A 298 -16.62 24.77 -2.62
C ASP A 298 -17.56 23.67 -3.15
N LEU A 299 -17.36 22.41 -2.74
CA LEU A 299 -18.20 21.28 -3.17
C LEU A 299 -19.66 21.51 -2.80
N ASP A 300 -20.56 21.23 -3.75
CA ASP A 300 -22.00 21.40 -3.58
C ASP A 300 -22.51 20.60 -2.36
N PRO A 301 -23.12 21.25 -1.34
CA PRO A 301 -23.67 20.56 -0.19
C PRO A 301 -24.68 19.47 -0.56
N LYS A 302 -25.46 19.64 -1.64
CA LYS A 302 -26.39 18.61 -2.12
C LYS A 302 -25.67 17.35 -2.58
N PHE A 303 -24.47 17.49 -3.14
CA PHE A 303 -23.67 16.34 -3.53
C PHE A 303 -23.23 15.54 -2.30
N LEU A 304 -22.80 16.23 -1.24
CA LEU A 304 -22.46 15.57 0.04
C LEU A 304 -23.66 14.84 0.65
N GLU A 305 -24.87 15.41 0.58
CA GLU A 305 -26.10 14.77 1.06
C GLU A 305 -26.38 13.48 0.28
N ILE A 306 -26.33 13.51 -1.05
CA ILE A 306 -26.53 12.31 -1.89
C ILE A 306 -25.51 11.23 -1.56
N LEU A 307 -24.24 11.60 -1.38
CA LEU A 307 -23.22 10.64 -0.98
C LEU A 307 -23.51 10.05 0.40
N ALA A 308 -23.87 10.87 1.38
CA ALA A 308 -24.19 10.42 2.74
C ALA A 308 -25.41 9.48 2.79
N GLU A 309 -26.41 9.70 1.93
CA GLU A 309 -27.59 8.82 1.82
C GLU A 309 -27.28 7.45 1.22
N ASN A 310 -26.28 7.37 0.32
CA ASN A 310 -26.02 6.16 -0.48
C ASN A 310 -24.77 5.38 -0.06
N ILE A 311 -23.76 6.05 0.50
CA ILE A 311 -22.50 5.44 0.91
C ILE A 311 -22.61 5.00 2.36
N THR A 312 -22.86 3.71 2.55
CA THR A 312 -23.05 3.10 3.88
C THR A 312 -21.87 2.21 4.25
N ALA A 313 -21.34 2.35 5.46
CA ALA A 313 -20.37 1.39 5.98
C ALA A 313 -21.06 0.04 6.20
N SER A 314 -20.83 -0.92 5.30
CA SER A 314 -21.40 -2.26 5.39
C SER A 314 -20.67 -3.07 6.45
N GLY A 315 -20.91 -2.82 7.75
CA GLY A 315 -20.31 -3.59 8.85
C GLY A 315 -18.81 -3.38 9.09
N GLU A 316 -18.29 -4.04 10.11
CA GLU A 316 -16.85 -4.06 10.43
C GLU A 316 -16.09 -4.92 9.40
N GLU A 317 -14.91 -4.43 8.98
CA GLU A 317 -13.94 -5.17 8.15
C GLU A 317 -14.41 -5.80 6.82
N PHE A 318 -15.57 -5.38 6.27
CA PHE A 318 -16.07 -5.92 5.00
C PHE A 318 -15.08 -5.80 3.83
N GLU A 319 -14.19 -4.82 3.88
CA GLU A 319 -13.18 -4.60 2.84
C GLU A 319 -12.20 -5.77 2.70
N TYR A 320 -12.18 -6.64 3.72
CA TYR A 320 -11.39 -7.86 3.76
C TYR A 320 -12.19 -9.13 3.48
N SER A 321 -13.48 -9.00 3.16
CA SER A 321 -14.36 -10.11 2.77
C SER A 321 -14.11 -10.55 1.32
N ASP A 322 -14.30 -11.85 1.08
CA ASP A 322 -14.31 -12.44 -0.26
C ASP A 322 -15.73 -12.64 -0.82
N ASP A 323 -16.75 -12.10 -0.14
CA ASP A 323 -18.13 -12.17 -0.60
C ASP A 323 -18.35 -11.34 -1.86
N ILE A 324 -18.67 -12.00 -2.97
CA ILE A 324 -18.95 -11.37 -4.26
C ILE A 324 -20.26 -10.57 -4.26
N ASN A 325 -21.18 -10.82 -3.32
CA ASN A 325 -22.42 -10.05 -3.20
C ASN A 325 -22.15 -8.58 -2.86
N LEU A 326 -21.04 -8.28 -2.20
CA LEU A 326 -20.60 -6.89 -1.97
C LEU A 326 -20.39 -6.14 -3.28
N LEU A 327 -19.89 -6.81 -4.33
CA LEU A 327 -19.74 -6.19 -5.65
C LEU A 327 -21.08 -5.75 -6.24
N ILE A 328 -22.14 -6.56 -6.09
CA ILE A 328 -23.49 -6.23 -6.53
C ILE A 328 -24.00 -5.01 -5.76
N GLY A 329 -23.81 -5.00 -4.43
CA GLY A 329 -24.16 -3.85 -3.58
C GLY A 329 -23.47 -2.56 -4.02
N LEU A 330 -22.17 -2.62 -4.32
CA LEU A 330 -21.41 -1.46 -4.81
C LEU A 330 -21.89 -0.98 -6.20
N GLN A 331 -22.28 -1.89 -7.09
CA GLN A 331 -22.89 -1.49 -8.36
C GLN A 331 -24.23 -0.77 -8.17
N GLU A 332 -25.06 -1.25 -7.24
CA GLU A 332 -26.35 -0.62 -6.94
C GLU A 332 -26.17 0.75 -6.28
N ILE A 333 -25.22 0.90 -5.34
CA ILE A 333 -24.87 2.20 -4.75
C ILE A 333 -24.47 3.20 -5.85
N LYS A 334 -23.59 2.79 -6.78
CA LYS A 334 -23.20 3.63 -7.92
C LYS A 334 -24.42 4.04 -8.75
N LYS A 335 -25.31 3.10 -9.04
CA LYS A 335 -26.52 3.36 -9.81
C LYS A 335 -27.43 4.36 -9.09
N ASN A 336 -27.70 4.16 -7.80
CA ASN A 336 -28.55 5.05 -6.99
C ASN A 336 -28.00 6.48 -6.94
N ILE A 337 -26.68 6.65 -6.79
CA ILE A 337 -26.03 7.97 -6.83
C ILE A 337 -26.25 8.63 -8.21
N LEU A 338 -26.02 7.90 -9.30
CA LEU A 338 -26.10 8.46 -10.67
C LEU A 338 -27.55 8.71 -11.14
N GLU A 339 -28.51 7.92 -10.66
CA GLU A 339 -29.92 8.01 -11.02
C GLU A 339 -30.69 8.98 -10.11
N SER A 340 -30.12 9.41 -8.99
CA SER A 340 -30.70 10.45 -8.14
C SER A 340 -30.99 11.72 -8.95
N ALA A 341 -32.25 12.18 -8.90
CA ALA A 341 -32.67 13.42 -9.56
C ALA A 341 -31.82 14.61 -9.08
N SER A 342 -31.50 14.62 -7.79
CA SER A 342 -30.65 15.62 -7.14
C SER A 342 -29.20 15.60 -7.65
N PHE A 343 -28.68 14.44 -8.10
CA PHE A 343 -27.31 14.35 -8.63
C PHE A 343 -27.16 15.11 -9.95
N ARG A 344 -28.18 15.10 -10.80
CA ARG A 344 -28.21 15.87 -12.06
C ARG A 344 -28.26 17.38 -11.82
N GLU A 345 -28.74 17.80 -10.65
CA GLU A 345 -28.81 19.20 -10.24
C GLU A 345 -27.54 19.69 -9.52
N CYS A 346 -26.63 18.77 -9.16
CA CYS A 346 -25.39 19.11 -8.48
C CYS A 346 -24.50 19.98 -9.36
N ARG A 347 -24.03 21.09 -8.81
CA ARG A 347 -23.11 21.99 -9.51
C ARG A 347 -21.68 21.54 -9.26
N PHE A 348 -21.03 21.04 -10.30
CA PHE A 348 -19.59 20.83 -10.28
C PHE A 348 -18.91 22.08 -10.84
N ASN A 349 -18.15 22.78 -9.99
CA ASN A 349 -17.38 23.94 -10.43
C ASN A 349 -16.37 23.52 -11.52
N SER A 350 -16.22 24.34 -12.55
CA SER A 350 -15.23 24.13 -13.61
C SER A 350 -13.79 24.12 -13.06
N GLU A 351 -13.56 24.71 -11.88
CA GLU A 351 -12.28 24.67 -11.17
C GLU A 351 -11.83 23.25 -10.80
N PHE A 352 -12.73 22.38 -10.32
CA PHE A 352 -12.39 20.97 -10.05
C PHE A 352 -11.87 20.27 -11.31
N THR A 353 -12.57 20.46 -12.42
CA THR A 353 -12.21 19.85 -13.70
C THR A 353 -10.84 20.36 -14.16
N ASN A 354 -10.59 21.65 -13.97
CA ASN A 354 -9.33 22.27 -14.30
C ASN A 354 -8.15 21.75 -13.44
N ILE A 355 -8.30 21.72 -12.11
CA ILE A 355 -7.29 21.19 -11.18
C ILE A 355 -6.98 19.72 -11.51
N LEU A 356 -8.02 18.90 -11.67
CA LEU A 356 -7.87 17.49 -12.03
C LEU A 356 -7.15 17.30 -13.37
N ALA A 357 -7.43 18.16 -14.36
CA ALA A 357 -6.73 18.12 -15.65
C ALA A 357 -5.25 18.48 -15.48
N THR A 358 -4.94 19.54 -14.72
CA THR A 358 -3.56 19.96 -14.40
C THR A 358 -2.78 18.84 -13.69
N LEU A 359 -3.38 18.16 -12.71
CA LEU A 359 -2.80 17.01 -12.00
C LEU A 359 -2.71 15.72 -12.84
N LYS A 360 -3.45 15.62 -13.96
CA LYS A 360 -3.47 14.43 -14.83
C LYS A 360 -2.51 14.47 -16.01
N ASN A 361 -2.13 15.64 -16.48
CA ASN A 361 -1.25 15.80 -17.64
C ASN A 361 0.21 15.46 -17.29
N ASN A 362 0.55 14.16 -17.38
CA ASN A 362 1.86 13.58 -16.98
C ASN A 362 3.07 14.03 -17.79
N GLY A 363 2.91 14.87 -18.81
CA GLY A 363 4.03 15.30 -19.68
C GLY A 363 4.91 16.40 -19.08
N ALA A 364 4.53 16.97 -17.93
CA ALA A 364 5.17 18.15 -17.33
C ALA A 364 5.32 18.09 -15.80
N TRP A 365 5.27 16.89 -15.20
CA TRP A 365 5.45 16.67 -13.76
C TRP A 365 6.77 15.97 -13.47
#